data_AF-A0A961JVB7-F1
#
_entry.id   AF-A0A961JVB7-F1
#
_cell.length_a   1.000
_cell.length_b   1.000
_cell.length_c   1.000
_cell.angle_alpha   90.00
_cell.angle_beta   90.00
_cell.angle_gamma   90.00
#
_symmetry.space_group_name_H-M   'P 1'
#
loop_
_entity.id
_entity.type
_entity.pdbx_description
1 polymer ?
#
loop_
_entity_poly.entity_id
_entity_poly.type
_entity_poly.pdbx_seq_one_letter_code
_entity_poly.pdbx_strand_id
1 'polypeptide(L)' 'MAAPGVWDEEFLVNAVTWSAQMTPVITALAGGRFAIAYTDYSRASLDGFTDFSDSAIRAQVFSSTGAACSTAV' A
#
# COMPACT_ATOMS: atom_id res chain seq x y z
N MET A 1 0.28 -34.91 -3.56
CA MET A 1 -0.39 -33.64 -3.92
C MET A 1 -0.52 -32.85 -2.61
N ALA A 2 0.32 -31.84 -2.40
CA ALA A 2 0.28 -31.04 -1.17
C ALA A 2 -0.99 -30.17 -1.18
N ALA A 3 -1.64 -30.04 -0.03
CA ALA A 3 -2.80 -29.15 0.13
C ALA A 3 -2.42 -27.72 -0.28
N PRO A 4 -3.33 -26.92 -0.88
CA PRO A 4 -3.06 -25.51 -1.09
C PRO A 4 -2.70 -24.92 0.27
N GLY A 5 -1.46 -24.43 0.41
CA GLY A 5 -1.03 -23.76 1.63
C GLY A 5 -2.03 -22.65 1.93
N VAL A 6 -2.39 -22.46 3.19
CA VAL A 6 -3.17 -21.31 3.60
C VAL A 6 -2.29 -20.10 3.29
N TRP A 7 -2.64 -19.36 2.24
CA TRP A 7 -2.07 -18.05 1.97
C TRP A 7 -2.61 -17.19 3.11
N ASP A 8 -1.75 -16.49 3.83
CA ASP A 8 -2.15 -15.65 4.97
C ASP A 8 -3.34 -14.73 4.65
N GLU A 9 -3.99 -14.18 5.67
CA GLU A 9 -5.09 -13.24 5.50
C GLU A 9 -4.72 -12.07 4.58
N GLU A 10 -5.60 -11.78 3.63
CA GLU A 10 -5.49 -10.57 2.79
C GLU A 10 -5.54 -9.32 3.68
N PHE A 11 -4.68 -8.34 3.38
CA PHE A 11 -4.65 -7.07 4.09
C PHE A 11 -4.79 -5.90 3.14
N LEU A 12 -5.38 -4.81 3.64
CA LEU A 12 -5.59 -3.59 2.86
C LEU A 12 -4.27 -2.82 2.70
N VAL A 13 -3.95 -2.44 1.46
CA VAL A 13 -2.75 -1.68 1.13
C VAL A 13 -3.00 -0.17 1.10
N ASN A 14 -4.17 0.24 0.63
CA ASN A 14 -4.52 1.63 0.40
C ASN A 14 -5.17 2.27 1.63
N ALA A 15 -4.75 3.49 1.99
CA ALA A 15 -5.38 4.26 3.06
C ALA A 15 -6.75 4.85 2.65
N VAL A 16 -6.99 5.02 1.35
CA VAL A 16 -8.23 5.57 0.80
C VAL A 16 -8.83 4.57 -0.17
N THR A 17 -10.10 4.24 0.03
CA THR A 17 -10.82 3.18 -0.68
C THR A 17 -11.80 3.68 -1.74
N TRP A 18 -11.92 4.99 -1.91
CA TRP A 18 -12.75 5.59 -2.95
C TRP A 18 -11.89 6.10 -4.12
N SER A 19 -12.52 6.23 -5.29
CA SER A 19 -11.83 6.45 -6.58
C SER A 19 -10.90 5.28 -6.93
N ALA A 20 -10.15 5.42 -8.04
CA ALA A 20 -9.27 4.38 -8.52
C ALA A 20 -7.91 4.39 -7.79
N GLN A 21 -7.46 3.20 -7.38
CA GLN A 21 -6.09 2.90 -7.01
C GLN A 21 -5.55 1.86 -7.99
N MET A 22 -4.49 2.20 -8.71
CA MET A 22 -4.06 1.47 -9.90
C MET A 22 -2.56 1.20 -9.92
N THR A 23 -2.17 0.28 -10.80
CA THR A 23 -0.77 -0.02 -11.15
C THR A 23 0.12 -0.23 -9.92
N PRO A 24 -0.24 -1.19 -9.03
CA PRO A 24 0.58 -1.46 -7.85
C PRO A 24 1.93 -2.05 -8.27
N VAL A 25 2.98 -1.62 -7.58
CA VAL A 25 4.34 -2.15 -7.70
C VAL A 25 4.83 -2.52 -6.31
N ILE A 26 5.39 -3.73 -6.20
CA ILE A 26 5.88 -4.28 -4.94
C ILE A 26 7.39 -4.43 -5.04
N THR A 27 8.10 -4.03 -3.99
CA THR A 27 9.54 -4.27 -3.85
C THR A 27 9.86 -4.85 -2.47
N ALA A 28 10.73 -5.86 -2.45
CA ALA A 28 11.24 -6.44 -1.21
C ALA A 28 12.28 -5.50 -0.59
N LEU A 29 12.19 -5.28 0.71
CA LEU A 29 13.12 -4.50 1.51
C LEU A 29 13.94 -5.41 2.43
N ALA A 30 15.10 -4.92 2.87
CA ALA A 30 15.91 -5.63 3.86
C ALA A 30 15.12 -5.89 5.16
N GLY A 31 15.40 -7.04 5.78
CA GLY A 31 14.75 -7.47 7.03
C GLY A 31 13.37 -8.10 6.84
N GLY A 32 13.06 -8.62 5.65
CA GLY A 32 11.79 -9.33 5.37
C GLY A 32 10.58 -8.41 5.17
N ARG A 33 10.80 -7.10 5.08
CA ARG A 33 9.75 -6.11 4.80
C ARG A 33 9.51 -5.98 3.31
N PHE A 34 8.43 -5.33 2.93
CA PHE A 34 8.18 -4.94 1.55
C PHE A 34 7.52 -3.57 1.50
N ALA A 35 7.73 -2.84 0.40
CA ALA A 35 7.00 -1.63 0.11
C ALA A 35 6.06 -1.88 -1.07
N ILE A 36 4.86 -1.30 -0.98
CA ILE A 36 3.91 -1.28 -2.09
C ILE A 36 3.66 0.17 -2.46
N ALA A 37 3.91 0.50 -3.72
CA ALA A 37 3.58 1.78 -4.31
C ALA A 37 2.42 1.62 -5.29
N TYR A 38 1.53 2.60 -5.38
CA TYR A 38 0.39 2.59 -6.27
C TYR A 38 0.03 4.01 -6.73
N THR A 39 -0.59 4.10 -7.89
CA THR A 39 -1.17 5.35 -8.39
C THR A 39 -2.54 5.53 -7.76
N ASP A 40 -2.78 6.72 -7.21
CA ASP A 40 -3.98 7.07 -6.48
C ASP A 40 -4.69 8.25 -7.13
N TYR A 41 -5.93 8.04 -7.58
CA TYR A 41 -6.78 9.07 -8.19
C TYR A 41 -7.84 9.61 -7.21
N SER A 42 -7.63 9.44 -5.90
CA SER A 42 -8.58 9.93 -4.90
C SER A 42 -8.46 11.44 -4.71
N ARG A 43 -7.31 12.07 -4.98
CA ARG A 43 -7.11 13.50 -4.66
C ARG A 43 -7.27 13.78 -3.16
N ALA A 44 -7.24 12.74 -2.31
CA ALA A 44 -7.29 12.92 -0.87
C ALA A 44 -5.95 13.50 -0.38
N SER A 45 -6.02 14.54 0.43
CA SER A 45 -4.87 15.07 1.16
C SER A 45 -4.60 14.15 2.35
N LEU A 46 -3.53 13.36 2.28
CA LEU A 46 -3.15 12.42 3.34
C LEU A 46 -1.86 12.79 4.05
N ASP A 47 -1.11 13.73 3.52
CA ASP A 47 0.23 14.15 3.93
C ASP A 47 0.28 15.62 4.35
N GLY A 48 -0.88 16.25 4.55
CA GLY A 48 -1.00 17.67 4.90
C GLY A 48 -0.74 18.61 3.72
N PHE A 49 -0.47 18.08 2.52
CA PHE A 49 -0.37 18.87 1.31
C PHE A 49 -1.72 18.87 0.57
N THR A 50 -2.17 20.04 0.14
CA THR A 50 -3.35 20.20 -0.73
C THR A 50 -2.94 20.02 -2.18
N ASP A 51 -2.44 18.82 -2.52
CA ASP A 51 -2.29 18.43 -3.91
C ASP A 51 -3.66 17.94 -4.44
N PHE A 52 -4.34 18.80 -5.21
CA PHE A 52 -5.57 18.45 -5.92
C PHE A 52 -5.31 17.95 -7.34
N SER A 53 -4.06 17.65 -7.69
CA SER A 53 -3.73 16.98 -8.95
C SER A 53 -4.59 15.73 -9.12
N ASP A 54 -4.93 15.39 -10.36
CA ASP A 54 -5.83 14.27 -10.64
C ASP A 54 -5.27 12.92 -10.17
N SER A 55 -3.96 12.82 -9.93
CA SER A 55 -3.30 11.61 -9.43
C SER A 55 -2.13 11.92 -8.50
N ALA A 56 -1.95 11.07 -7.48
CA ALA A 56 -0.77 11.01 -6.62
C ALA A 56 -0.10 9.63 -6.70
N ILE A 57 1.21 9.57 -6.40
CA ILE A 57 1.89 8.29 -6.15
C ILE A 57 1.95 8.09 -4.64
N ARG A 58 1.37 6.98 -4.16
CA ARG A 58 1.36 6.62 -2.74
C ARG A 58 2.20 5.39 -2.52
N ALA A 59 2.82 5.30 -1.34
CA ALA A 59 3.60 4.14 -0.94
C ALA A 59 3.45 3.85 0.55
N GLN A 60 3.42 2.56 0.89
CA GLN A 60 3.41 2.08 2.27
C GLN A 60 4.40 0.91 2.43
N VAL A 61 5.04 0.84 3.60
CA VAL A 61 5.93 -0.26 3.98
C VAL A 61 5.17 -1.21 4.90
N PHE A 62 5.34 -2.50 4.67
CA PHE A 62 4.71 -3.56 5.45
C PHE A 62 5.77 -4.51 6.02
N SER A 63 5.46 -5.11 7.17
CA SER A 63 6.22 -6.21 7.75
C SER A 63 6.11 -7.47 6.90
N SER A 64 6.92 -8.50 7.22
CA SER A 64 6.81 -9.83 6.60
C SER A 64 5.44 -10.49 6.78
N THR A 65 4.62 -9.99 7.71
CA THR A 65 3.28 -10.47 8.02
C THR A 65 2.17 -9.58 7.45
N GLY A 66 2.51 -8.59 6.61
CA GLY A 66 1.51 -7.68 6.01
C GLY A 66 1.00 -6.57 6.94
N ALA A 67 1.62 -6.38 8.11
CA ALA A 67 1.25 -5.27 8.98
C ALA A 67 1.87 -3.96 8.48
N ALA A 68 1.06 -2.93 8.27
CA ALA A 68 1.53 -1.62 7.86
C ALA A 68 2.49 -1.04 8.91
N CYS A 69 3.69 -0.69 8.47
CA CYS A 69 4.67 0.03 9.26
C CYS A 69 4.35 1.53 9.14
N SER A 70 3.27 1.97 9.76
CA SER A 70 2.82 3.36 9.68
C SER A 70 3.90 4.31 10.20
N THR A 71 4.37 5.23 9.36
CA THR A 71 5.00 6.45 9.85
C THR A 71 3.87 7.43 10.18
N ALA A 72 3.51 7.52 11.46
CA ALA A 72 2.74 8.67 11.93
C ALA A 72 3.68 9.87 11.92
N VAL A 73 3.39 10.88 11.10
CA VAL A 73 3.91 12.24 11.28
C VAL A 73 2.74 13.18 11.36
#